data_AF-A0A0E9WZR5-F1
#
_entry.id   AF-A0A0E9WZR5-F1
#
_cell.length_a   1.000
_cell.length_b   1.000
_cell.length_c   1.000
_cell.angle_alpha   90.00
_cell.angle_beta   90.00
_cell.angle_gamma   90.00
#
_symmetry.space_group_name_H-M   'P 1'
#
loop_
_entity.id
_entity.type
_entity.pdbx_description
1 polymer ?
#
loop_
_entity_poly.entity_id
_entity_poly.type
_entity_poly.pdbx_seq_one_letter_code
_entity_poly.pdbx_strand_id
1 'polypeptide(L)'
;MNDILHFYLETVLPAAHEASREFTNPIESIGDILYELKRELISCNNYFSCKKPFELHNIIDTYNKMQEKGLYKAMRELDWFFNYIEEYMESKRHDSTGMSHKANQVEH
;
A
#
# COMPACT_ATOMS: atom_id res chain seq x y z
N MET A 1 1.13 5.61 -3.04
CA MET A 1 0.68 4.22 -2.80
C MET A 1 0.92 3.33 -4.00
N ASN A 2 0.84 3.88 -5.20
CA ASN A 2 1.06 3.12 -6.43
C ASN A 2 2.38 2.34 -6.47
N ASP A 3 3.53 2.94 -6.13
CA ASP A 3 4.82 2.26 -6.30
C ASP A 3 5.01 1.06 -5.36
N ILE A 4 4.52 1.11 -4.11
CA ILE A 4 4.61 -0.01 -3.16
C ILE A 4 3.64 -1.15 -3.55
N LEU A 5 2.43 -0.82 -3.99
CA LEU A 5 1.48 -1.81 -4.52
C LEU A 5 2.04 -2.49 -5.77
N HIS A 6 2.65 -1.71 -6.66
CA HIS A 6 3.33 -2.25 -7.84
C HIS A 6 4.50 -3.16 -7.45
N PHE A 7 5.30 -2.79 -6.45
CA PHE A 7 6.39 -3.64 -5.96
C PHE A 7 5.88 -4.98 -5.40
N TYR A 8 4.80 -4.99 -4.63
CA TYR A 8 4.23 -6.26 -4.16
C TYR A 8 3.68 -7.10 -5.33
N LEU A 9 2.91 -6.49 -6.23
CA LEU A 9 2.27 -7.18 -7.36
C LEU A 9 3.26 -7.75 -8.38
N GLU A 10 4.32 -7.01 -8.72
CA GLU A 10 5.25 -7.40 -9.79
C GLU A 10 6.53 -8.09 -9.29
N THR A 11 6.86 -7.94 -8.01
CA THR A 11 8.13 -8.48 -7.46
C THR A 11 7.89 -9.48 -6.35
N VAL A 12 7.22 -9.08 -5.27
CA VAL A 12 7.15 -9.91 -4.06
C VAL A 12 6.24 -11.13 -4.26
N LEU A 13 5.03 -10.94 -4.78
CA LEU A 13 4.07 -12.04 -4.95
C LEU A 13 4.50 -13.05 -6.01
N PRO A 14 5.03 -12.66 -7.20
CA PRO A 14 5.57 -13.62 -8.15
C PRO A 14 6.72 -14.45 -7.56
N ALA A 15 7.63 -13.81 -6.83
CA ALA A 15 8.72 -14.52 -6.14
C ALA A 15 8.19 -15.47 -5.04
N ALA A 16 7.16 -15.07 -4.30
CA ALA A 16 6.51 -15.92 -3.31
C ALA A 16 5.86 -17.15 -3.96
N HIS A 17 5.19 -16.94 -5.09
CA HIS A 17 4.53 -18.00 -5.85
C HIS A 17 5.54 -19.03 -6.36
N GLU A 18 6.68 -18.57 -6.89
CA GLU A 18 7.78 -19.45 -7.33
C GLU A 18 8.40 -20.24 -6.16
N ALA A 19 8.64 -19.56 -5.03
CA ALA A 19 9.28 -20.17 -3.87
C ALA A 19 8.38 -21.16 -3.10
N SER A 20 7.05 -20.99 -3.16
CA SER A 20 6.11 -21.78 -2.36
C SER A 20 4.83 -22.14 -3.12
N ARG A 21 4.94 -23.09 -4.07
CA ARG A 21 3.80 -23.57 -4.86
C ARG A 21 2.66 -24.18 -4.04
N GLU A 22 2.93 -24.60 -2.80
CA GLU A 22 1.89 -25.08 -1.88
C GLU A 22 0.93 -23.96 -1.42
N PHE A 23 1.36 -22.70 -1.54
CA PHE A 23 0.57 -21.51 -1.16
C PHE A 23 0.10 -20.70 -2.36
N THR A 24 0.00 -21.29 -3.55
CA THR A 24 -0.47 -20.61 -4.77
C THR A 24 -1.81 -19.88 -4.55
N ASN A 25 -2.85 -20.58 -4.10
CA ASN A 25 -4.18 -19.96 -3.97
C ASN A 25 -4.20 -18.77 -2.98
N PRO A 26 -3.59 -18.86 -1.77
CA PRO A 26 -3.45 -17.71 -0.90
C PRO A 26 -2.67 -16.53 -1.53
N ILE A 27 -1.58 -16.81 -2.25
CA ILE A 27 -0.76 -15.78 -2.88
C ILE A 27 -1.52 -15.08 -4.01
N GLU A 28 -2.26 -15.84 -4.83
CA GLU A 28 -3.14 -15.30 -5.87
C GLU A 28 -4.25 -14.45 -5.26
N SER A 29 -4.88 -14.90 -4.17
CA SER A 29 -5.92 -14.15 -3.47
C SER A 29 -5.40 -12.80 -2.94
N ILE A 30 -4.17 -12.79 -2.40
CA ILE A 30 -3.50 -11.54 -1.99
C ILE A 30 -3.26 -10.63 -3.21
N GLY A 31 -2.82 -11.21 -4.33
CA GLY A 31 -2.63 -10.49 -5.59
C GLY A 31 -3.90 -9.81 -6.07
N ASP A 32 -5.03 -10.52 -6.07
CA ASP A 32 -6.33 -10.00 -6.47
C ASP A 32 -6.77 -8.82 -5.58
N ILE A 33 -6.61 -8.94 -4.26
CA ILE A 33 -6.92 -7.87 -3.30
C ILE A 33 -6.06 -6.63 -3.55
N LEU A 34 -4.75 -6.79 -3.71
CA LEU A 34 -3.84 -5.67 -3.96
C LEU A 34 -4.08 -5.02 -5.32
N TYR A 35 -4.47 -5.82 -6.32
CA TYR A 35 -4.83 -5.31 -7.64
C TYR A 35 -6.12 -4.51 -7.60
N GLU A 36 -7.14 -5.00 -6.91
CA GLU A 36 -8.39 -4.26 -6.69
C GLU A 36 -8.15 -2.95 -5.94
N LEU A 37 -7.42 -3.00 -4.83
CA LEU A 37 -7.02 -1.80 -4.08
C LEU A 37 -6.28 -0.80 -4.98
N LYS A 38 -5.31 -1.24 -5.78
CA LYS A 38 -4.59 -0.37 -6.73
C LYS A 38 -5.54 0.31 -7.71
N ARG A 39 -6.51 -0.43 -8.26
CA ARG A 39 -7.53 0.15 -9.17
C ARG A 39 -8.37 1.20 -8.47
N GLU A 40 -8.87 0.90 -7.26
CA GLU A 40 -9.68 1.83 -6.47
C GLU A 40 -8.91 3.12 -6.18
N LEU A 41 -7.64 3.01 -5.76
CA LEU A 41 -6.79 4.16 -5.46
C LEU A 41 -6.46 5.03 -6.68
N ILE A 42 -6.31 4.43 -7.86
CA ILE A 42 -6.11 5.17 -9.11
C ILE A 42 -7.40 5.85 -9.55
N SER A 43 -8.54 5.18 -9.41
CA SER A 43 -9.85 5.73 -9.81
C SER A 43 -10.29 6.89 -8.90
N CYS A 44 -9.95 6.81 -7.61
CA CYS A 44 -10.25 7.83 -6.62
C CYS A 44 -9.10 8.84 -6.48
N ASN A 45 -9.04 9.81 -7.41
CA ASN A 45 -8.06 10.90 -7.47
C ASN A 45 -7.89 11.78 -6.20
N ASN A 46 -8.60 11.48 -5.10
CA ASN A 46 -8.69 12.34 -3.91
C ASN A 46 -8.06 11.74 -2.64
N TYR A 47 -7.83 10.42 -2.53
CA TYR A 47 -7.32 9.82 -1.28
C TYR A 47 -5.82 10.01 -1.10
N PHE A 48 -5.07 9.84 -2.19
CA PHE A 48 -3.63 10.05 -2.18
C PHE A 48 -3.35 11.33 -2.96
N SER A 49 -2.76 12.32 -2.31
CA SER A 49 -2.27 13.52 -3.01
C SER A 49 -1.34 13.11 -4.15
N CYS A 50 -1.30 13.87 -5.25
CA CYS A 50 -0.31 13.67 -6.33
C CYS A 50 1.15 13.81 -5.85
N LYS A 51 1.38 14.30 -4.63
CA LYS A 51 2.69 14.26 -3.98
C LYS A 51 3.05 12.82 -3.67
N LYS A 52 4.24 12.40 -4.09
CA LYS A 52 4.77 11.07 -3.82
C LYS A 52 4.84 10.86 -2.30
N PRO A 53 3.97 10.02 -1.70
CA PRO A 53 3.89 9.93 -0.25
C PRO A 53 5.02 9.10 0.36
N PHE A 54 5.82 8.41 -0.47
CA PHE A 54 6.95 7.61 -0.04
C PHE A 54 8.02 7.49 -1.11
N GLU A 55 9.26 7.35 -0.65
CA GLU A 55 10.40 6.95 -1.47
C GLU A 55 10.66 5.46 -1.27
N LEU A 56 10.47 4.69 -2.34
CA LEU A 56 10.58 3.23 -2.30
C LEU A 56 12.03 2.73 -2.39
N HIS A 57 12.98 3.60 -2.73
CA HIS A 57 14.38 3.23 -2.98
C HIS A 57 14.99 2.44 -1.82
N ASN A 58 14.85 2.92 -0.58
CA ASN A 58 15.42 2.25 0.59
C ASN A 58 14.78 0.87 0.84
N ILE A 59 13.49 0.72 0.54
CA ILE A 59 12.77 -0.55 0.72
C ILE A 59 13.26 -1.57 -0.31
N ILE A 60 13.32 -1.19 -1.59
CA ILE A 60 13.82 -2.05 -2.67
C ILE A 60 15.29 -2.42 -2.44
N ASP A 61 16.12 -1.44 -2.07
CA ASP A 61 17.53 -1.67 -1.77
C ASP A 61 17.72 -2.63 -0.61
N THR A 62 16.93 -2.47 0.46
CA THR A 62 16.98 -3.37 1.62
C THR A 62 16.50 -4.76 1.24
N TYR A 63 15.39 -4.88 0.51
CA TYR A 63 14.87 -6.14 0.00
C TYR A 63 15.94 -6.89 -0.81
N ASN A 64 16.57 -6.21 -1.78
CA ASN A 64 17.60 -6.78 -2.64
C ASN A 64 18.85 -7.20 -1.85
N LYS A 65 19.31 -6.36 -0.91
CA LYS A 65 20.45 -6.67 -0.04
C LYS A 65 20.21 -7.88 0.86
N MET A 66 18.95 -8.16 1.20
CA MET A 66 18.56 -9.32 2.01
C MET A 66 18.45 -10.63 1.22
N GLN A 67 18.56 -10.59 -0.12
CA GLN A 67 18.46 -11.77 -0.99
C GLN A 67 17.18 -12.57 -0.70
N GLU A 68 17.25 -13.90 -0.56
CA GLU A 68 16.11 -14.77 -0.26
C GLU A 68 15.37 -14.36 1.03
N LYS A 69 16.07 -13.81 2.03
CA LYS A 69 15.44 -13.34 3.27
C LYS A 69 14.54 -12.12 3.05
N GLY A 70 14.79 -11.36 1.99
CA GLY A 70 13.96 -10.21 1.59
C GLY A 70 12.53 -10.64 1.31
N LEU A 71 12.35 -11.74 0.57
CA LEU A 71 11.05 -12.32 0.25
C LEU A 71 10.27 -12.69 1.51
N TYR A 72 10.87 -13.49 2.39
CA TYR A 72 10.20 -13.93 3.63
C TYR A 72 9.88 -12.78 4.58
N LYS A 73 10.72 -11.72 4.61
CA LYS A 73 10.43 -10.53 5.39
C LYS A 73 9.26 -9.75 4.79
N ALA A 74 9.27 -9.50 3.49
CA ALA A 74 8.20 -8.76 2.81
C ALA A 74 6.84 -9.46 2.97
N MET A 75 6.79 -10.79 2.78
CA MET A 75 5.55 -11.55 3.00
C MET A 75 5.09 -11.54 4.45
N ARG A 76 6.01 -11.53 5.43
CA ARG A 76 5.68 -11.49 6.85
C ARG A 76 5.19 -10.12 7.32
N GLU A 77 5.61 -9.04 6.66
CA GLU A 77 5.22 -7.66 6.99
C GLU A 77 4.04 -7.14 6.15
N LEU A 78 3.38 -8.04 5.41
CA LEU A 78 2.24 -7.69 4.57
C LEU A 78 1.04 -7.20 5.42
N ASP A 79 0.84 -7.78 6.60
CA ASP A 79 -0.16 -7.31 7.57
C ASP A 79 0.13 -5.87 8.03
N TRP A 80 1.38 -5.57 8.33
CA TRP A 80 1.80 -4.24 8.73
C TRP A 80 1.62 -3.23 7.59
N PHE A 81 1.86 -3.64 6.35
CA PHE A 81 1.58 -2.82 5.17
C PHE A 81 0.08 -2.48 5.05
N PHE A 82 -0.82 -3.44 5.26
CA PHE A 82 -2.26 -3.17 5.25
C PHE A 82 -2.68 -2.21 6.38
N ASN A 83 -2.15 -2.40 7.60
CA ASN A 83 -2.41 -1.49 8.71
C ASN A 83 -1.97 -0.06 8.38
N TYR A 84 -0.80 0.11 7.73
CA TYR A 84 -0.33 1.42 7.31
C TYR A 84 -1.26 2.08 6.25
N ILE A 85 -1.79 1.30 5.31
CA ILE A 85 -2.77 1.80 4.34
C ILE A 85 -4.03 2.28 5.06
N GLU A 86 -4.54 1.48 6.00
CA GLU A 86 -5.74 1.81 6.79
C GLU A 86 -5.54 3.10 7.58
N GLU A 87 -4.47 3.20 8.38
CA GLU A 87 -4.12 4.41 9.14
C GLU A 87 -3.97 5.65 8.23
N TYR A 88 -3.35 5.49 7.07
CA TYR A 88 -3.22 6.59 6.11
C TYR A 88 -4.60 7.03 5.58
N MET A 89 -5.44 6.09 5.16
CA MET A 89 -6.76 6.38 4.64
C MET A 89 -7.66 7.05 5.69
N GLU A 90 -7.59 6.58 6.94
CA GLU A 90 -8.25 7.21 8.08
C GLU A 90 -7.78 8.66 8.28
N SER A 91 -6.47 8.91 8.26
CA SER A 91 -5.92 10.26 8.42
C SER A 91 -6.45 11.24 7.37
N LYS A 92 -6.61 10.80 6.12
CA LYS A 92 -7.12 11.63 5.01
C LYS A 92 -8.62 11.87 5.10
N ARG A 93 -9.38 10.92 5.64
CA ARG A 93 -10.80 11.10 5.95
C ARG A 93 -11.01 12.18 7.01
N HIS A 94 -10.18 12.20 8.06
CA HIS A 94 -10.25 13.21 9.12
C HIS A 94 -9.85 14.62 8.63
N ASP A 95 -8.84 14.72 7.76
CA ASP A 95 -8.45 15.98 7.12
C ASP A 95 -9.62 16.63 6.34
N SER A 96 -10.44 15.81 5.66
CA SER A 96 -11.61 16.28 4.90
C SER A 96 -12.79 16.75 5.76
N THR A 97 -12.88 16.30 7.02
CA THR A 97 -13.97 16.67 7.94
C THR A 97 -13.66 17.98 8.70
N GLY A 98 -12.38 18.36 8.81
CA GLY A 98 -11.92 19.60 9.46
C GLY A 98 -12.14 20.89 8.65
N MET A 99 -12.46 20.81 7.36
CA MET A 99 -12.78 21.99 6.52
C MET A 99 -14.25 22.40 6.58
N SER A 100 -15.16 21.57 7.09
CA SER A 100 -16.59 21.94 7.18
C SER A 100 -16.92 22.81 8.39
N HIS A 101 -16.05 22.89 9.41
CA HIS A 101 -16.31 23.69 10.63
C HIS A 101 -15.69 25.09 10.64
N LYS A 102 -14.92 25.48 9.62
CA LYS A 102 -14.33 26.83 9.52
C LYS A 102 -15.08 27.81 8.62
N ALA A 103 -16.18 27.40 7.97
CA ALA A 103 -16.95 28.28 7.11
C ALA A 103 -18.07 29.06 7.84
N ASN A 104 -18.31 28.83 9.14
CA ASN A 104 -19.45 29.42 9.87
C ASN A 104 -19.08 30.18 11.16
N GLN A 105 -17.94 30.86 11.19
CA GLN A 105 -17.59 31.82 12.24
C GLN A 105 -16.88 33.05 11.67
N VAL A 106 -17.55 33.76 10.76
CA VAL A 106 -17.32 35.20 10.56
C VAL A 106 -18.67 35.81 10.17
N GLU A 107 -19.50 36.09 11.18
CA GLU A 107 -20.54 37.13 11.13
C GLU A 107 -21.22 37.20 12.51
N HIS A 108 -20.71 38.11 13.35
CA HIS A 108 -21.42 39.06 14.23
C HIS A 108 -20.46 39.59 15.30
#